data_AF-A0A932U584-F1
#
_entry.id   AF-A0A932U584-F1
#
_cell.length_a   1.000
_cell.length_b   1.000
_cell.length_c   1.000
_cell.angle_alpha   90.00
_cell.angle_beta   90.00
_cell.angle_gamma   90.00
#
_symmetry.space_group_name_H-M   'P 1'
#
loop_
_entity.id
_entity.type
_entity.pdbx_description
1 polymer ?
#
loop_
_entity_poly.entity_id
_entity_poly.type
_entity_poly.pdbx_seq_one_letter_code
_entity_poly.pdbx_strand_id
1 'polypeptide(L)'
;MGTLARTAADEVVRAAIAAIAARRRFTVVLSGGSTPARLFELLAADPYRSQMPWSATHVYWGDERCVPPDHPESNYRMAAEKLLDHVPIPAANVHRIRAELPPEEAAALYEADLQSLTPISDPPVATSPPQPVTLRPSDPHTLIRSPRHAPSLDLVLLGMGPDGHTASLFPGTAALEERDRLVVANHVPKLATHRITLTVPALNAGRAVVFLVAGADKAAMVKRVLEGEPAQVPAQLVQPTSGNLLWLLDAAAAAQLGNEAGGQ
;
A
#
# COMPACT_ATOMS: atom_id res chain seq x y z
N MET A 1 10.39 -3.80 16.64
CA MET A 1 9.38 -4.54 15.82
C MET A 1 8.01 -4.70 16.47
N GLY A 2 7.88 -5.19 17.72
CA GLY A 2 6.56 -5.44 18.32
C GLY A 2 5.60 -4.24 18.41
N THR A 3 6.12 -3.03 18.68
CA THR A 3 5.30 -1.80 18.76
C THR A 3 4.82 -1.34 17.38
N LEU A 4 5.71 -1.35 16.37
CA LEU A 4 5.36 -0.95 15.00
C LEU A 4 4.19 -1.76 14.43
N ALA A 5 4.24 -3.08 14.55
CA ALA A 5 3.18 -3.95 14.04
C ALA A 5 1.85 -3.75 14.78
N ARG A 6 1.88 -3.43 16.09
CA ARG A 6 0.67 -3.09 16.86
C ARG A 6 0.07 -1.77 16.40
N THR A 7 0.87 -0.72 16.25
CA THR A 7 0.39 0.56 15.70
C THR A 7 -0.21 0.39 14.31
N ALA A 8 0.40 -0.44 13.47
CA ALA A 8 -0.17 -0.77 12.16
C ALA A 8 -1.50 -1.53 12.27
N ALA A 9 -1.65 -2.44 13.24
CA ALA A 9 -2.90 -3.16 13.48
C ALA A 9 -4.01 -2.21 13.97
N ASP A 10 -3.69 -1.30 14.89
CA ASP A 10 -4.60 -0.26 15.37
C ASP A 10 -5.10 0.62 14.20
N GLU A 11 -4.18 1.00 13.31
CA GLU A 11 -4.49 1.78 12.11
C GLU A 11 -5.40 1.03 11.13
N VAL A 12 -5.15 -0.26 10.90
CA VAL A 12 -6.00 -1.11 10.05
C VAL A 12 -7.42 -1.20 10.63
N VAL A 13 -7.57 -1.45 11.93
CA VAL A 13 -8.89 -1.51 12.58
C VAL A 13 -9.61 -0.17 12.48
N ARG A 14 -8.90 0.93 12.78
CA ARG A 14 -9.44 2.28 12.70
C ARG A 14 -9.95 2.60 11.29
N ALA A 15 -9.14 2.31 10.27
CA ALA A 15 -9.51 2.50 8.87
C ALA A 15 -10.71 1.64 8.46
N ALA A 16 -10.75 0.37 8.91
CA ALA A 16 -11.85 -0.55 8.62
C ALA A 16 -13.19 -0.06 9.18
N ILE A 17 -13.21 0.34 10.45
CA ILE A 17 -14.41 0.87 11.12
C ILE A 17 -14.92 2.13 10.41
N ALA A 18 -14.00 3.06 10.11
CA ALA A 18 -14.37 4.31 9.41
C ALA A 18 -14.92 4.06 8.01
N ALA A 19 -14.27 3.20 7.23
CA ALA A 19 -14.69 2.86 5.87
C ALA A 19 -16.06 2.19 5.84
N ILE A 20 -16.35 1.27 6.76
CA ILE A 20 -17.65 0.61 6.83
C ILE A 20 -18.75 1.56 7.28
N ALA A 21 -18.48 2.42 8.27
CA ALA A 21 -19.45 3.42 8.69
C ALA A 21 -19.84 4.35 7.53
N ALA A 22 -18.87 4.73 6.68
CA ALA A 22 -19.11 5.64 5.57
C ALA A 22 -19.72 4.94 4.33
N ARG A 23 -19.26 3.73 4.01
CA ARG A 23 -19.47 3.10 2.69
C ARG A 23 -19.85 1.63 2.74
N ARG A 24 -20.04 1.07 3.94
CA ARG A 24 -20.42 -0.34 4.18
C ARG A 24 -19.45 -1.38 3.63
N ARG A 25 -18.27 -0.95 3.18
CA ARG A 25 -17.21 -1.77 2.61
C ARG A 25 -15.87 -1.18 3.02
N PHE A 26 -14.93 -2.03 3.39
CA PHE A 26 -13.53 -1.69 3.60
C PHE A 26 -12.64 -2.41 2.59
N THR A 27 -11.77 -1.69 1.91
CA THR A 27 -10.81 -2.24 0.93
C THR A 27 -9.38 -2.01 1.41
N VAL A 28 -8.61 -3.09 1.59
CA VAL A 28 -7.22 -3.01 2.01
C VAL A 28 -6.30 -3.67 0.99
N VAL A 29 -5.23 -2.97 0.62
CA VAL A 29 -4.13 -3.49 -0.19
C VAL A 29 -3.01 -3.93 0.74
N LEU A 30 -2.65 -5.20 0.69
CA LEU A 30 -1.60 -5.82 1.47
C LEU A 30 -0.26 -5.79 0.72
N SER A 31 0.83 -5.92 1.47
CA SER A 31 2.19 -6.07 0.95
C SER A 31 2.87 -7.31 1.53
N GLY A 32 3.88 -7.80 0.81
CA GLY A 32 4.78 -8.84 1.29
C GLY A 32 5.83 -8.34 2.29
N GLY A 33 6.57 -9.28 2.88
CA GLY A 33 7.74 -8.99 3.71
C GLY A 33 7.53 -9.26 5.21
N SER A 34 8.63 -9.19 5.97
CA SER A 34 8.64 -9.58 7.39
C SER A 34 7.84 -8.64 8.29
N THR A 35 7.80 -7.34 8.00
CA THR A 35 7.02 -6.37 8.78
C THR A 35 5.51 -6.58 8.60
N PRO A 36 4.96 -6.66 7.36
CA PRO A 36 3.56 -7.06 7.16
C PRO A 36 3.22 -8.44 7.73
N ALA A 37 4.13 -9.42 7.64
CA ALA A 37 3.91 -10.75 8.23
C ALA A 37 3.57 -10.68 9.72
N ARG A 38 4.25 -9.81 10.49
CA ARG A 38 3.95 -9.65 11.92
C ARG A 38 2.62 -8.93 12.17
N LEU A 39 2.25 -7.97 11.32
CA LEU A 39 0.93 -7.34 11.35
C LEU A 39 -0.19 -8.37 11.11
N PHE A 40 0.00 -9.27 10.15
CA PHE A 40 -0.97 -10.32 9.82
C PHE A 40 -1.24 -11.25 11.00
N GLU A 41 -0.19 -11.68 11.69
CA GLU A 41 -0.31 -12.50 12.91
C GLU A 41 -1.09 -11.78 14.03
N LEU A 42 -0.97 -10.44 14.13
CA LEU A 42 -1.73 -9.67 15.12
C LEU A 42 -3.21 -9.57 14.72
N LEU A 43 -3.50 -9.26 13.45
CA LEU A 43 -4.87 -9.20 12.93
C LEU A 43 -5.59 -10.56 12.98
N ALA A 44 -4.85 -11.65 12.94
CA ALA A 44 -5.34 -13.02 13.07
C ALA A 44 -5.68 -13.44 14.51
N ALA A 45 -5.34 -12.63 15.51
CA ALA A 45 -5.54 -12.94 16.92
C ALA A 45 -6.38 -11.88 17.64
N ASP A 46 -7.01 -12.27 18.76
CA ASP A 46 -7.69 -11.30 19.60
C ASP A 46 -6.70 -10.36 20.30
N PRO A 47 -7.05 -9.07 20.47
CA PRO A 47 -8.39 -8.51 20.27
C PRO A 47 -8.67 -8.00 18.84
N TYR A 48 -7.67 -7.96 17.95
CA TYR A 48 -7.84 -7.39 16.60
C TYR A 48 -8.78 -8.21 15.73
N ARG A 49 -8.68 -9.54 15.80
CA ARG A 49 -9.53 -10.47 15.05
C ARG A 49 -11.02 -10.20 15.27
N SER A 50 -11.44 -9.96 16.51
CA SER A 50 -12.84 -9.69 16.86
C SER A 50 -13.29 -8.25 16.57
N GLN A 51 -12.36 -7.30 16.52
CA GLN A 51 -12.67 -5.91 16.14
C GLN A 51 -12.85 -5.73 14.64
N MET A 52 -12.18 -6.57 13.84
CA MET A 52 -12.18 -6.46 12.40
C MET A 52 -13.52 -6.91 11.77
N PRO A 53 -14.12 -6.10 10.88
CA PRO A 53 -15.39 -6.39 10.24
C PRO A 53 -15.23 -7.26 8.98
N TRP A 54 -14.70 -8.48 9.14
CA TRP A 54 -14.25 -9.35 8.05
C TRP A 54 -15.25 -9.61 6.91
N SER A 55 -16.55 -9.68 7.21
CA SER A 55 -17.58 -9.92 6.19
C SER A 55 -17.71 -8.80 5.16
N ALA A 56 -17.27 -7.59 5.49
CA ALA A 56 -17.29 -6.41 4.63
C ALA A 56 -15.87 -5.89 4.29
N THR A 57 -14.83 -6.62 4.70
CA THR A 57 -13.44 -6.36 4.33
C THR A 57 -13.11 -7.09 3.04
N HIS A 58 -12.56 -6.36 2.07
CA HIS A 58 -12.00 -6.86 0.81
C HIS A 58 -10.49 -6.67 0.81
N VAL A 59 -9.77 -7.74 0.46
CA VAL A 59 -8.31 -7.81 0.49
C VAL A 59 -7.76 -7.88 -0.93
N TYR A 60 -6.82 -6.99 -1.22
CA TYR A 60 -6.04 -6.90 -2.44
C TYR A 60 -4.54 -6.95 -2.11
N TRP A 61 -3.68 -7.04 -3.12
CA TRP A 61 -2.22 -6.96 -3.02
C TRP A 61 -1.64 -5.82 -3.86
N GLY A 62 -0.59 -5.19 -3.32
CA GLY A 62 0.15 -4.14 -4.00
C GLY A 62 1.07 -4.70 -5.09
N ASP A 63 1.58 -5.90 -4.88
CA ASP A 63 2.36 -6.65 -5.86
C ASP A 63 2.30 -8.17 -5.58
N GLU A 64 2.73 -8.95 -6.56
CA GLU A 64 2.95 -10.39 -6.42
C GLU A 64 4.09 -10.89 -7.32
N ARG A 65 4.73 -11.96 -6.87
CA ARG A 65 5.82 -12.66 -7.54
C ARG A 65 5.19 -13.62 -8.55
N CYS A 66 5.74 -13.73 -9.76
CA CYS A 66 5.22 -14.62 -10.81
C CYS A 66 5.53 -16.10 -10.49
N VAL A 67 4.85 -16.64 -9.48
CA VAL A 67 4.98 -17.99 -8.95
C VAL A 67 3.60 -18.56 -8.60
N PRO A 68 3.45 -19.89 -8.47
CA PRO A 68 2.23 -20.51 -7.96
C PRO A 68 1.79 -19.96 -6.59
N PRO A 69 0.48 -19.97 -6.28
CA PRO A 69 -0.06 -19.38 -5.04
C PRO A 69 0.35 -20.12 -3.77
N ASP A 70 0.88 -21.35 -3.87
CA ASP A 70 1.44 -22.13 -2.77
C ASP A 70 2.97 -22.05 -2.70
N HIS A 71 3.61 -21.27 -3.57
CA HIS A 71 5.05 -21.09 -3.56
C HIS A 71 5.50 -20.27 -2.34
N PRO A 72 6.64 -20.61 -1.68
CA PRO A 72 7.13 -19.90 -0.49
C PRO A 72 7.35 -18.39 -0.69
N GLU A 73 7.57 -17.96 -1.92
CA GLU A 73 7.75 -16.54 -2.26
C GLU A 73 6.43 -15.81 -2.59
N SER A 74 5.27 -16.46 -2.56
CA SER A 74 4.01 -15.77 -2.82
C SER A 74 3.64 -14.86 -1.64
N ASN A 75 3.32 -13.59 -1.94
CA ASN A 75 2.72 -12.66 -0.99
C ASN A 75 1.32 -13.15 -0.56
N TYR A 76 0.56 -13.73 -1.48
CA TYR A 76 -0.73 -14.38 -1.18
C TYR A 76 -0.55 -15.51 -0.18
N ARG A 77 0.37 -16.45 -0.42
CA ARG A 77 0.64 -17.56 0.51
C ARG A 77 0.95 -17.05 1.92
N MET A 78 1.86 -16.07 2.02
CA MET A 78 2.24 -15.49 3.31
C MET A 78 1.03 -14.91 4.05
N ALA A 79 0.13 -14.22 3.34
CA ALA A 79 -1.09 -13.67 3.92
C ALA A 79 -2.10 -14.77 4.28
N ALA A 80 -2.22 -15.82 3.47
CA ALA A 80 -3.07 -16.97 3.77
C ALA A 80 -2.67 -17.64 5.09
N GLU A 81 -1.41 -18.08 5.16
CA GLU A 81 -0.86 -18.81 6.31
C GLU A 81 -0.89 -18.00 7.61
N LYS A 82 -0.73 -16.67 7.53
CA LYS A 82 -0.60 -15.79 8.71
C LYS A 82 -1.87 -15.03 9.08
N LEU A 83 -2.84 -14.93 8.18
CA LEU A 83 -4.05 -14.15 8.39
C LEU A 83 -5.31 -14.82 7.85
N LEU A 84 -5.39 -15.02 6.54
CA LEU A 84 -6.68 -15.31 5.89
C LEU A 84 -7.26 -16.65 6.33
N ASP A 85 -6.41 -17.64 6.64
CA ASP A 85 -6.84 -18.95 7.14
C ASP A 85 -7.33 -18.92 8.59
N HIS A 86 -7.14 -17.80 9.30
CA HIS A 86 -7.42 -17.66 10.74
C HIS A 86 -8.57 -16.70 11.04
N VAL A 87 -9.13 -16.04 10.02
CA VAL A 87 -10.18 -15.01 10.17
C VAL A 87 -11.42 -15.35 9.35
N PRO A 88 -12.63 -14.94 9.78
CA PRO A 88 -13.88 -15.25 9.08
C PRO A 88 -14.12 -14.34 7.86
N ILE A 89 -13.12 -14.18 6.99
CA ILE A 89 -13.26 -13.43 5.74
C ILE A 89 -13.91 -14.31 4.66
N PRO A 90 -14.94 -13.83 3.94
CA PRO A 90 -15.49 -14.57 2.80
C PRO A 90 -14.44 -14.73 1.69
N ALA A 91 -14.33 -15.92 1.10
CA ALA A 91 -13.39 -16.17 0.00
C ALA A 91 -13.60 -15.24 -1.20
N ALA A 92 -14.85 -14.83 -1.46
CA ALA A 92 -15.18 -13.88 -2.52
C ALA A 92 -14.64 -12.45 -2.28
N ASN A 93 -14.21 -12.15 -1.05
CA ASN A 93 -13.60 -10.86 -0.70
C ASN A 93 -12.06 -10.91 -0.76
N VAL A 94 -11.48 -12.02 -1.21
CA VAL A 94 -10.02 -12.20 -1.33
C VAL A 94 -9.63 -12.13 -2.80
N HIS A 95 -9.10 -10.99 -3.21
CA HIS A 95 -8.78 -10.66 -4.59
C HIS A 95 -7.28 -10.87 -4.85
N ARG A 96 -6.85 -12.13 -4.98
CA ARG A 96 -5.42 -12.44 -5.21
C ARG A 96 -5.00 -12.15 -6.64
N ILE A 97 -3.75 -11.75 -6.82
CA ILE A 97 -3.12 -11.73 -8.13
C ILE A 97 -2.89 -13.19 -8.59
N ARG A 98 -3.35 -13.54 -9.79
CA ARG A 98 -3.16 -14.87 -10.38
C ARG A 98 -1.81 -14.98 -11.09
N ALA A 99 -0.74 -14.84 -10.31
CA ALA A 99 0.62 -14.72 -10.80
C ALA A 99 1.22 -16.03 -11.34
N GLU A 100 0.48 -17.14 -11.26
CA GLU A 100 0.76 -18.39 -11.96
C GLU A 100 0.49 -18.34 -13.48
N LEU A 101 -0.25 -17.32 -13.94
CA LEU A 101 -0.55 -17.07 -15.36
C LEU A 101 0.58 -16.28 -16.05
N PRO A 102 0.61 -16.21 -17.40
CA PRO A 102 1.50 -15.30 -18.11
C PRO A 102 1.41 -13.87 -17.56
N PRO A 103 2.53 -13.16 -17.35
CA PRO A 103 2.52 -11.92 -16.56
C PRO A 103 1.52 -10.85 -17.06
N GLU A 104 1.46 -10.62 -18.37
CA GLU A 104 0.55 -9.62 -18.94
C GLU A 104 -0.93 -10.00 -18.76
N GLU A 105 -1.24 -11.30 -18.83
CA GLU A 105 -2.58 -11.82 -18.58
C GLU A 105 -2.97 -11.65 -17.10
N ALA A 106 -2.05 -11.99 -16.18
CA ALA A 106 -2.26 -11.80 -14.75
C ALA A 106 -2.49 -10.32 -14.40
N ALA A 107 -1.72 -9.40 -14.98
CA ALA A 107 -1.88 -7.97 -14.78
C ALA A 107 -3.23 -7.47 -15.31
N ALA A 108 -3.64 -7.88 -16.52
CA ALA A 108 -4.92 -7.49 -17.11
C ALA A 108 -6.12 -8.01 -16.31
N LEU A 109 -6.09 -9.26 -15.86
CA LEU A 109 -7.15 -9.83 -15.03
C LEU A 109 -7.29 -9.11 -13.69
N TYR A 110 -6.17 -8.79 -13.06
CA TYR A 110 -6.17 -8.10 -11.78
C TYR A 110 -6.61 -6.63 -11.91
N GLU A 111 -6.24 -5.96 -12.99
CA GLU A 111 -6.76 -4.63 -13.32
C GLU A 111 -8.28 -4.64 -13.53
N ALA A 112 -8.81 -5.63 -14.23
CA ALA A 112 -10.25 -5.78 -14.44
C ALA A 112 -11.00 -6.01 -13.12
N ASP A 113 -10.45 -6.83 -12.20
CA ASP A 113 -11.01 -7.03 -10.87
C ASP A 113 -11.02 -5.72 -10.06
N LEU A 114 -9.92 -4.97 -10.07
CA LEU A 114 -9.85 -3.65 -9.43
C LEU A 114 -10.86 -2.65 -10.03
N GLN A 115 -11.05 -2.64 -11.34
CA GLN A 115 -12.02 -1.76 -12.00
C GLN A 115 -13.47 -2.17 -11.72
N SER A 116 -13.71 -3.44 -11.39
CA SER A 116 -15.03 -3.94 -10.99
C SER A 116 -15.48 -3.42 -9.62
N LEU A 117 -14.56 -2.84 -8.82
CA LEU A 117 -14.88 -2.13 -7.59
C LEU A 117 -15.79 -0.94 -7.92
N THR A 118 -17.09 -1.14 -7.78
CA THR A 118 -18.10 -0.08 -7.94
C THR A 118 -17.70 1.14 -7.11
N PRO A 119 -17.57 2.34 -7.70
CA PRO A 119 -17.35 3.55 -6.92
C PRO A 119 -18.53 3.73 -5.97
N ILE A 120 -18.30 3.60 -4.67
CA ILE A 120 -19.28 4.03 -3.67
C ILE A 120 -18.97 5.50 -3.45
N SER A 121 -19.86 6.37 -3.92
CA SER A 121 -19.75 7.81 -3.69
C SER A 121 -19.60 8.07 -2.19
N ASP A 122 -18.63 8.90 -1.81
CA ASP A 122 -18.59 9.37 -0.43
C ASP A 122 -19.88 10.15 -0.14
N PRO A 123 -20.44 10.05 1.08
CA PRO A 123 -21.37 11.07 1.52
C PRO A 123 -20.68 12.44 1.43
N PRO A 124 -21.41 13.51 1.07
CA PRO A 124 -20.81 14.84 1.00
C PRO A 124 -20.13 15.15 2.33
N VAL A 125 -18.82 15.44 2.28
CA VAL A 125 -18.06 15.88 3.45
C VAL A 125 -18.78 17.10 4.02
N ALA A 126 -19.21 17.02 5.28
CA ALA A 126 -19.63 18.20 6.02
C ALA A 126 -18.44 19.17 6.01
N THR A 127 -18.58 20.28 5.31
CA THR A 127 -17.51 21.26 5.10
C THR A 127 -17.06 21.81 6.45
N SER A 128 -15.92 21.33 6.95
CA SER A 128 -15.14 22.10 7.92
C SER A 128 -14.62 23.36 7.24
N PRO A 129 -14.62 24.53 7.92
CA PRO A 129 -14.09 25.76 7.34
C PRO A 129 -12.62 25.53 6.93
N PRO A 130 -12.17 26.13 5.81
CA PRO A 130 -10.80 25.97 5.35
C PRO A 130 -9.84 26.47 6.43
N GLN A 131 -9.01 25.57 6.95
CA GLN A 131 -7.80 25.94 7.69
C GLN A 131 -6.91 26.73 6.73
N PRO A 132 -6.31 27.86 7.14
CA PRO A 132 -5.45 28.65 6.26
C PRO A 132 -4.22 27.84 5.87
N VAL A 133 -4.20 27.37 4.62
CA VAL A 133 -3.01 26.83 3.96
C VAL A 133 -2.11 28.01 3.61
N THR A 134 -0.94 28.10 4.23
CA THR A 134 0.14 28.96 3.73
C THR A 134 0.66 28.37 2.41
N LEU A 135 0.23 28.96 1.30
CA LEU A 135 0.72 28.65 -0.04
C LEU A 135 2.22 28.95 -0.12
N ARG A 136 3.04 27.93 -0.38
CA ARG A 136 4.38 28.10 -0.95
C ARG A 136 4.30 28.04 -2.48
N PRO A 137 5.23 28.69 -3.21
CA PRO A 137 5.13 28.88 -4.65
C PRO A 137 5.09 27.55 -5.40
N SER A 138 4.28 27.53 -6.46
CA SER A 138 3.98 26.41 -7.33
C SER A 138 5.21 25.80 -8.02
N ASP A 139 5.51 24.54 -7.71
CA ASP A 139 6.38 23.69 -8.53
C ASP A 139 5.63 23.16 -9.77
N PRO A 140 6.29 23.07 -10.95
CA PRO A 140 5.69 22.52 -12.16
C PRO A 140 5.75 20.99 -12.13
N HIS A 141 5.14 20.36 -11.13
CA HIS A 141 4.90 18.92 -11.19
C HIS A 141 3.56 18.69 -11.86
N THR A 142 3.66 18.16 -13.09
CA THR A 142 2.58 17.64 -13.93
C THR A 142 1.40 17.15 -13.09
N LEU A 143 0.24 17.78 -13.27
CA LEU A 143 -1.02 17.28 -12.74
C LEU A 143 -1.21 15.84 -13.23
N ILE A 144 -0.83 14.85 -12.42
CA ILE A 144 -1.21 13.46 -12.63
C ILE A 144 -2.71 13.44 -12.39
N ARG A 145 -3.48 13.52 -13.47
CA ARG A 145 -4.92 13.37 -13.40
C ARG A 145 -5.18 11.96 -12.88
N SER A 146 -5.84 11.85 -11.73
CA SER A 146 -6.41 10.57 -11.30
C SER A 146 -7.24 10.02 -12.47
N PRO A 147 -7.03 8.76 -12.89
CA PRO A 147 -7.85 8.15 -13.93
C PRO A 147 -9.32 8.31 -13.57
N ARG A 148 -10.17 8.64 -14.55
CA ARG A 148 -11.61 8.93 -14.35
C ARG A 148 -12.43 7.78 -13.73
N HIS A 149 -11.80 6.66 -13.36
CA HIS A 149 -12.39 5.49 -12.73
C HIS A 149 -11.40 4.78 -11.78
N ALA A 150 -10.50 5.51 -11.13
CA ALA A 150 -9.55 4.90 -10.20
C ALA A 150 -10.31 4.21 -9.04
N PRO A 151 -9.94 2.97 -8.66
CA PRO A 151 -10.60 2.24 -7.59
C PRO A 151 -10.45 3.01 -6.27
N SER A 152 -11.55 3.15 -5.52
CA SER A 152 -11.51 3.76 -4.18
C SER A 152 -10.96 2.75 -3.18
N LEU A 153 -9.62 2.67 -3.07
CA LEU A 153 -8.90 1.89 -2.08
C LEU A 153 -8.88 2.63 -0.74
N ASP A 154 -9.32 2.00 0.35
CA ASP A 154 -9.37 2.65 1.68
C ASP A 154 -8.01 2.74 2.33
N LEU A 155 -7.28 1.63 2.32
CA LEU A 155 -5.98 1.52 2.97
C LEU A 155 -5.01 0.77 2.08
N VAL A 156 -3.85 1.35 1.81
CA VAL A 156 -2.77 0.72 1.07
C VAL A 156 -1.56 0.55 1.98
N LEU A 157 -1.20 -0.68 2.27
CA LEU A 157 -0.04 -1.02 3.11
C LEU A 157 1.16 -1.31 2.22
N LEU A 158 2.23 -0.53 2.40
CA LEU A 158 3.45 -0.65 1.61
C LEU A 158 4.67 -0.94 2.49
N GLY A 159 5.59 -1.74 1.96
CA GLY A 159 6.96 -1.81 2.45
C GLY A 159 7.89 -0.92 1.64
N MET A 160 9.13 -0.80 2.09
CA MET A 160 10.20 -0.16 1.33
C MET A 160 11.49 -0.98 1.37
N GLY A 161 12.06 -1.23 0.20
CA GLY A 161 13.37 -1.86 0.07
C GLY A 161 14.53 -0.92 0.40
N PRO A 162 15.76 -1.46 0.53
CA PRO A 162 16.94 -0.65 0.83
C PRO A 162 17.37 0.26 -0.35
N ASP A 163 16.90 -0.04 -1.56
CA ASP A 163 17.02 0.76 -2.79
C ASP A 163 15.82 1.69 -3.03
N GLY A 164 14.89 1.76 -2.07
CA GLY A 164 13.71 2.63 -2.11
C GLY A 164 12.59 2.14 -3.02
N HIS A 165 12.67 0.90 -3.53
CA HIS A 165 11.54 0.27 -4.19
C HIS A 165 10.38 0.09 -3.21
N THR A 166 9.16 0.13 -3.73
CA THR A 166 7.93 -0.22 -3.00
C THR A 166 7.00 -1.00 -3.93
N ALA A 167 6.14 -1.83 -3.37
CA ALA A 167 5.44 -2.88 -4.14
C ALA A 167 6.48 -3.61 -5.02
N SER A 168 6.26 -3.64 -6.33
CA SER A 168 7.28 -4.05 -7.29
C SER A 168 7.67 -2.95 -8.28
N LEU A 169 7.65 -1.70 -7.80
CA LEU A 169 8.15 -0.51 -8.48
C LEU A 169 9.64 -0.31 -8.14
N PHE A 170 10.53 -0.76 -9.02
CA PHE A 170 11.98 -0.72 -8.80
C PHE A 170 12.64 0.45 -9.55
N PRO A 171 13.75 1.00 -9.04
CA PRO A 171 14.53 2.01 -9.74
C PRO A 171 14.90 1.57 -11.16
N GLY A 172 14.66 2.44 -12.14
CA GLY A 172 15.01 2.19 -13.55
C GLY A 172 14.10 1.22 -14.31
N THR A 173 12.96 0.81 -13.73
CA THR A 173 11.99 -0.03 -14.44
C THR A 173 10.90 0.79 -15.15
N ALA A 174 10.41 0.29 -16.29
CA ALA A 174 9.37 0.94 -17.08
C ALA A 174 8.06 1.19 -16.29
N ALA A 175 7.79 0.38 -15.26
CA ALA A 175 6.62 0.56 -14.40
C ALA A 175 6.59 1.91 -13.65
N LEU A 176 7.72 2.61 -13.50
CA LEU A 176 7.76 3.95 -12.91
C LEU A 176 7.19 5.04 -13.84
N GLU A 177 7.22 4.78 -15.14
CA GLU A 177 6.76 5.69 -16.20
C GLU A 177 5.28 5.48 -16.54
N GLU A 178 4.67 4.39 -16.09
CA GLU A 178 3.27 4.07 -16.34
C GLU A 178 2.33 5.10 -15.70
N ARG A 179 1.32 5.55 -16.48
CA ARG A 179 0.37 6.61 -16.09
C ARG A 179 -1.09 6.25 -16.36
N ASP A 180 -1.35 5.28 -17.23
CA ASP A 180 -2.68 4.92 -17.70
C ASP A 180 -3.18 3.64 -17.03
N ARG A 181 -2.33 2.61 -16.96
CA ARG A 181 -2.66 1.32 -16.33
C ARG A 181 -2.66 1.44 -14.81
N LEU A 182 -3.56 0.71 -14.17
CA LEU A 182 -3.57 0.49 -12.72
C LEU A 182 -2.63 -0.66 -12.32
N VAL A 183 -2.46 -1.64 -13.20
CA VAL A 183 -1.64 -2.84 -12.96
C VAL A 183 -0.79 -3.15 -14.18
N VAL A 184 0.48 -3.49 -13.94
CA VAL A 184 1.42 -3.90 -14.99
C VAL A 184 2.21 -5.14 -14.61
N ALA A 185 2.63 -5.88 -15.64
CA ALA A 185 3.72 -6.84 -15.53
C ALA A 185 5.05 -6.07 -15.59
N ASN A 186 5.71 -5.89 -14.44
CA ASN A 186 7.00 -5.23 -14.38
C ASN A 186 8.14 -6.25 -14.54
N HIS A 187 8.89 -6.16 -15.64
CA HIS A 187 10.16 -6.87 -15.75
C HIS A 187 11.21 -6.19 -14.84
N VAL A 188 11.82 -6.95 -13.94
CA VAL A 188 12.82 -6.45 -12.99
C VAL A 188 14.19 -7.04 -13.34
N PRO A 189 15.03 -6.35 -14.15
CA PRO A 189 16.27 -6.93 -14.69
C PRO A 189 17.22 -7.46 -13.61
N LYS A 190 17.36 -6.73 -12.50
CA LYS A 190 18.23 -7.12 -11.39
C LYS A 190 17.81 -8.43 -10.68
N LEU A 191 16.56 -8.87 -10.87
CA LEU A 191 16.04 -10.13 -10.33
C LEU A 191 15.81 -11.18 -11.42
N ALA A 192 16.06 -10.83 -12.70
CA ALA A 192 15.80 -11.67 -13.86
C ALA A 192 14.38 -12.30 -13.87
N THR A 193 13.36 -11.55 -13.44
CA THR A 193 11.98 -12.04 -13.35
C THR A 193 10.96 -10.93 -13.57
N HIS A 194 9.71 -11.32 -13.83
CA HIS A 194 8.57 -10.42 -13.83
C HIS A 194 7.90 -10.41 -12.45
N ARG A 195 7.27 -9.29 -12.14
CA ARG A 195 6.36 -9.15 -11.01
C ARG A 195 5.10 -8.43 -11.47
N ILE A 196 3.97 -8.77 -10.88
CA ILE A 196 2.74 -8.02 -11.12
C ILE A 196 2.65 -6.96 -10.04
N THR A 197 2.40 -5.70 -10.42
CA THR A 197 2.41 -4.59 -9.47
C THR A 197 1.30 -3.60 -9.76
N LEU A 198 0.76 -3.01 -8.69
CA LEU A 198 0.06 -1.74 -8.79
C LEU A 198 1.04 -0.66 -9.25
N THR A 199 0.55 0.23 -10.09
CA THR A 199 1.29 1.37 -10.63
C THR A 199 1.22 2.56 -9.66
N VAL A 200 2.07 3.58 -9.89
CA VAL A 200 2.03 4.82 -9.09
C VAL A 200 0.63 5.47 -9.08
N PRO A 201 -0.08 5.62 -10.23
CA PRO A 201 -1.46 6.10 -10.22
C PRO A 201 -2.40 5.28 -9.35
N ALA A 202 -2.30 3.95 -9.35
CA ALA A 202 -3.15 3.09 -8.55
C ALA A 202 -2.86 3.22 -7.04
N LEU A 203 -1.59 3.28 -6.65
CA LEU A 203 -1.19 3.51 -5.26
C LEU A 203 -1.65 4.89 -4.76
N ASN A 204 -1.50 5.93 -5.59
CA ASN A 204 -1.88 7.31 -5.23
C ASN A 204 -3.39 7.57 -5.24
N ALA A 205 -4.20 6.61 -5.73
CA ALA A 205 -5.65 6.64 -5.60
C ALA A 205 -6.14 6.18 -4.21
N GLY A 206 -5.25 5.66 -3.35
CA GLY A 206 -5.59 5.25 -1.99
C GLY A 206 -5.98 6.42 -1.08
N ARG A 207 -7.02 6.23 -0.26
CA ARG A 207 -7.47 7.21 0.75
C ARG A 207 -6.51 7.33 1.92
N ALA A 208 -5.88 6.23 2.29
CA ALA A 208 -4.75 6.20 3.21
C ALA A 208 -3.69 5.27 2.63
N VAL A 209 -2.45 5.74 2.57
CA VAL A 209 -1.29 4.94 2.20
C VAL A 209 -0.33 4.94 3.38
N VAL A 210 0.04 3.75 3.84
CA VAL A 210 0.86 3.55 5.03
C VAL A 210 2.11 2.77 4.65
N PHE A 211 3.27 3.40 4.79
CA PHE A 211 4.55 2.71 4.72
C PHE A 211 4.90 2.08 6.07
N LEU A 212 5.16 0.78 6.08
CA LEU A 212 5.60 0.00 7.23
C LEU A 212 7.09 -0.37 7.02
N VAL A 213 7.99 0.35 7.69
CA VAL A 213 9.43 0.17 7.48
C VAL A 213 10.13 -0.12 8.80
N ALA A 214 10.83 -1.25 8.86
CA ALA A 214 11.60 -1.67 10.02
C ALA A 214 13.00 -2.10 9.61
N GLY A 215 13.97 -1.84 10.49
CA GLY A 215 15.35 -2.32 10.34
C GLY A 215 16.35 -1.23 9.95
N ALA A 216 17.56 -1.35 10.50
CA ALA A 216 18.64 -0.39 10.31
C ALA A 216 19.15 -0.32 8.86
N ASP A 217 19.02 -1.41 8.10
CA ASP A 217 19.38 -1.47 6.68
C ASP A 217 18.51 -0.54 5.81
N LYS A 218 17.38 -0.05 6.34
CA LYS A 218 16.50 0.91 5.67
C LYS A 218 16.82 2.37 6.02
N ALA A 219 17.57 2.63 7.10
CA ALA A 219 17.66 3.96 7.69
C ALA A 219 18.17 5.04 6.75
N ALA A 220 19.23 4.73 5.98
CA ALA A 220 19.78 5.67 5.00
C ALA A 220 18.78 5.98 3.87
N MET A 221 18.02 4.97 3.42
CA MET A 221 17.02 5.15 2.39
C MET A 221 15.78 5.89 2.90
N VAL A 222 15.35 5.61 4.14
CA VAL A 222 14.27 6.35 4.81
C VAL A 222 14.61 7.83 4.87
N LYS A 223 15.82 8.17 5.33
CA LYS A 223 16.30 9.56 5.34
C LYS A 223 16.28 10.17 3.94
N ARG A 224 16.81 9.47 2.94
CA ARG A 224 16.82 9.96 1.55
C ARG A 224 15.41 10.21 1.01
N VAL A 225 14.46 9.33 1.31
CA VAL A 225 13.08 9.46 0.83
C VAL A 225 12.37 10.63 1.50
N LEU A 226 12.55 10.80 2.82
CA LEU A 226 11.80 11.77 3.62
C LEU A 226 12.45 13.17 3.69
N GLU A 227 13.77 13.27 3.68
CA GLU A 227 14.52 14.53 3.85
C GLU A 227 15.41 14.87 2.66
N GLY A 228 15.63 13.92 1.74
CA GLY A 228 16.45 14.13 0.58
C GLY A 228 15.73 14.90 -0.52
N GLU A 229 16.52 15.43 -1.46
CA GLU A 229 16.00 16.02 -2.69
C GLU A 229 15.09 15.03 -3.44
N PRO A 230 14.05 15.51 -4.14
CA PRO A 230 13.24 14.68 -5.03
C PRO A 230 14.13 14.00 -6.08
N ALA A 231 14.45 12.72 -5.87
CA ALA A 231 15.45 11.99 -6.66
C ALA A 231 14.85 10.81 -7.42
N GLN A 232 13.53 10.86 -7.70
CA GLN A 232 12.76 9.80 -8.36
C GLN A 232 12.98 8.42 -7.73
N VAL A 233 13.15 8.36 -6.41
CA VAL A 233 13.12 7.08 -5.69
C VAL A 233 11.68 6.56 -5.77
N PRO A 234 11.41 5.27 -6.10
CA PRO A 234 10.06 4.79 -6.30
C PRO A 234 9.10 5.11 -5.16
N ALA A 235 9.53 4.97 -3.90
CA ALA A 235 8.73 5.34 -2.74
C ALA A 235 8.38 6.84 -2.66
N GLN A 236 9.22 7.75 -3.18
CA GLN A 236 8.91 9.19 -3.24
C GLN A 236 7.79 9.50 -4.25
N LEU A 237 7.55 8.63 -5.23
CA LEU A 237 6.47 8.79 -6.21
C LEU A 237 5.09 8.49 -5.61
N VAL A 238 5.05 7.83 -4.46
CA VAL A 238 3.80 7.55 -3.74
C VAL A 238 3.41 8.79 -2.94
N GLN A 239 2.54 9.59 -3.54
CA GLN A 239 2.02 10.85 -3.03
C GLN A 239 0.49 10.86 -3.29
N PRO A 240 -0.32 10.29 -2.37
CA PRO A 240 -1.77 10.23 -2.53
C PRO A 240 -2.36 11.62 -2.76
N THR A 241 -3.11 11.81 -3.84
CA THR A 241 -3.56 13.16 -4.27
C THR A 241 -4.71 13.71 -3.44
N SER A 242 -5.54 12.83 -2.87
CA SER A 242 -6.72 13.17 -2.05
C SER A 242 -6.78 12.35 -0.75
N GLY A 243 -5.68 11.66 -0.42
CA GLY A 243 -5.56 10.76 0.71
C GLY A 243 -4.46 11.18 1.67
N ASN A 244 -4.31 10.42 2.75
CA ASN A 244 -3.26 10.62 3.73
C ASN A 244 -2.08 9.69 3.43
N LEU A 245 -0.86 10.19 3.60
CA LEU A 245 0.37 9.40 3.58
C LEU A 245 0.93 9.31 5.00
N LEU A 246 1.14 8.09 5.50
CA LEU A 246 1.68 7.83 6.82
C LEU A 246 2.93 6.96 6.73
N TRP A 247 3.99 7.34 7.43
CA TRP A 247 5.20 6.54 7.58
C TRP A 247 5.27 5.99 9.00
N LEU A 248 5.09 4.69 9.14
CA LEU A 248 5.31 3.98 10.39
C LEU A 248 6.70 3.33 10.35
N LEU A 249 7.59 3.88 11.16
CA LEU A 249 9.00 3.48 11.24
C LEU A 249 9.28 2.85 12.60
N ASP A 250 10.11 1.81 12.64
CA ASP A 250 10.76 1.45 13.91
C ASP A 250 11.98 2.34 14.19
N ALA A 251 12.45 2.33 15.44
CA ALA A 251 13.57 3.18 15.86
C ALA A 251 14.84 2.95 15.03
N ALA A 252 15.06 1.73 14.53
CA ALA A 252 16.22 1.41 13.71
C ALA A 252 16.08 2.01 12.30
N ALA A 253 14.91 1.92 11.68
CA ALA A 253 14.63 2.56 10.38
C ALA A 253 14.62 4.08 10.46
N ALA A 254 14.25 4.66 11.61
CA ALA A 254 14.26 6.11 11.83
C ALA A 254 15.62 6.68 12.27
N ALA A 255 16.63 5.83 12.52
CA ALA A 255 17.86 6.21 13.24
C ALA A 255 18.72 7.31 12.57
N GLN A 256 18.49 7.58 11.28
CA GLN A 256 19.25 8.59 10.52
C GLN A 256 18.45 9.86 10.19
N LEU A 257 17.17 9.90 10.55
CA LEU A 257 16.37 11.12 10.39
C LEU A 257 16.96 12.24 11.24
N GLY A 258 16.95 13.45 10.69
CA GLY A 258 17.25 14.65 11.44
C GLY A 258 16.26 14.77 12.59
N ASN A 259 16.77 14.91 13.81
CA ASN A 259 15.95 15.44 14.88
C ASN A 259 15.59 16.87 14.45
N GLU A 260 14.30 17.19 14.31
CA GLU A 260 13.92 18.59 14.31
C GLU A 260 14.42 19.21 15.63
N ALA A 261 15.49 19.99 15.52
CA ALA A 261 15.91 20.88 16.58
C ALA A 261 14.90 22.04 16.60
N GLY A 262 14.00 22.02 17.59
CA GLY A 262 13.40 23.24 18.13
C GLY A 262 11.90 23.46 17.86
N GLY A 263 11.10 23.14 18.86
CA GLY A 263 9.83 23.79 19.14
C GLY A 263 9.59 23.72 20.66
N GLN A 264 9.99 24.78 21.36
CA GLN A 264 9.66 25.03 22.77
C GLN A 264 8.15 25.20 22.95
#